data_AF-A0A2K0W7J8-F1
#
_entry.id   AF-A0A2K0W7J8-F1
#
_cell.length_a   1.000
_cell.length_b   1.000
_cell.length_c   1.000
_cell.angle_alpha   90.00
_cell.angle_beta   90.00
_cell.angle_gamma   90.00
#
_symmetry.space_group_name_H-M   'P 1'
#
loop_
_entity.id
_entity.type
_entity.pdbx_description
1 polymer ?
#
loop_
_entity_poly.entity_id
_entity_poly.type
_entity_poly.pdbx_seq_one_letter_code
_entity_poly.pdbx_strand_id
1 'polypeptide(L)'
;MWNEPPEGDSTKSNKEATFQIVQTPEDAPKKCIIQELDSLAAWNRKLSSLVTTSREKPSLSTLICGPKSAGKSTFSRLFLNRLLTDRSHRQTLRGVVVMDLDPGQPEYAPAGTLSLVFVTKPNLGTPFTHPGIRDTASNVVRCHSMASVTPASDPDLYLACAVDLFDTYNKSFAGVPLIINTPGWILGTGLDLLCALVRMMKPEEVLYMSEDGPSETVDALRAATETTFTELPSQQSEFTSRTAAHLRAMQTMSYFHLQDLALTTTKQTDITQRLKWNPSPLSFRPPLLVQYSSKKGIFGLVSYDYQCPPELLADTVNGLVLAAVEIEDVKAFSRFTQDQVSADTPSKLTKLDAASKDEVLQIVSTSPEGIPFIPNYNDAALDPRYSRTIGLVLLRGIDTKSQTLQLTTPIPAEEFKHIKSEGRDIVLLHGKFDTPSWAYTEDLYERAGADEGNDTILEVTDEDTDDDRSEAEPEDVDRVSDLTEVPWVEVLKGSQRRPVGSRVWRVRRDLGRNNA
;
A
#
# COMPACT_ATOMS: atom_id res chain seq x y z
N MET A 1 18.27 42.10 -29.82
CA MET A 1 18.66 41.62 -31.16
C MET A 1 17.80 40.40 -31.45
N TRP A 2 16.89 40.52 -32.44
CA TRP A 2 16.57 39.51 -33.46
C TRP A 2 16.31 38.07 -32.95
N ASN A 3 15.11 37.49 -32.93
CA ASN A 3 14.02 37.56 -33.92
C ASN A 3 12.67 37.06 -33.34
N GLU A 4 11.60 37.81 -33.61
CA GLU A 4 10.30 37.27 -34.06
C GLU A 4 10.24 37.41 -35.60
N PRO A 5 9.31 36.80 -36.35
CA PRO A 5 8.57 35.52 -36.23
C PRO A 5 8.67 34.70 -37.57
N PRO A 6 7.79 33.72 -37.90
CA PRO A 6 6.45 34.06 -38.37
C PRO A 6 5.33 33.13 -37.84
N GLU A 7 4.15 33.72 -37.74
CA GLU A 7 2.86 33.03 -37.89
C GLU A 7 2.92 32.11 -39.11
N GLY A 8 2.72 30.82 -38.87
CA GLY A 8 2.79 29.79 -39.89
C GLY A 8 1.99 28.59 -39.43
N ASP A 9 0.78 28.51 -39.97
CA ASP A 9 -0.13 27.36 -39.99
C ASP A 9 0.58 26.01 -39.76
N SER A 10 0.47 25.46 -38.55
CA SER A 10 0.88 24.08 -38.28
C SER A 10 -0.13 23.40 -37.36
N THR A 11 -1.20 22.93 -37.98
CA THR A 11 -1.92 21.69 -37.62
C THR A 11 -0.98 20.48 -37.71
N LYS A 12 0.12 20.52 -36.97
CA LYS A 12 0.92 19.36 -36.59
C LYS A 12 0.85 19.30 -35.08
N SER A 13 -0.16 18.59 -34.58
CA SER A 13 -0.17 18.14 -33.20
C SER A 13 1.20 17.57 -32.88
N ASN A 14 1.90 18.15 -31.91
CA ASN A 14 3.22 17.72 -31.47
C ASN A 14 3.06 16.36 -30.77
N LYS A 15 2.82 15.30 -31.53
CA LYS A 15 2.46 13.95 -31.08
C LYS A 15 3.62 13.20 -30.39
N GLU A 16 4.72 13.87 -30.07
CA GLU A 16 5.95 13.21 -29.60
C GLU A 16 6.60 13.85 -28.34
N ALA A 17 6.06 14.94 -27.79
CA ALA A 17 6.62 15.51 -26.56
C ALA A 17 6.10 14.74 -25.33
N THR A 18 7.01 14.11 -24.57
CA THR A 18 6.69 13.41 -23.30
C THR A 18 6.78 14.31 -22.06
N PHE A 19 7.26 15.55 -22.24
CA PHE A 19 7.27 16.61 -21.25
C PHE A 19 7.16 17.97 -21.94
N GLN A 20 6.70 18.98 -21.20
CA GLN A 20 6.64 20.37 -21.65
C GLN A 20 7.04 21.31 -20.51
N ILE A 21 7.58 22.46 -20.86
CA ILE A 21 7.86 23.53 -19.89
C ILE A 21 6.61 24.40 -19.82
N VAL A 22 6.06 24.58 -18.62
CA VAL A 22 4.94 25.49 -18.37
C VAL A 22 5.50 26.88 -18.08
N GLN A 23 5.21 27.84 -18.95
CA GLN A 23 5.63 29.24 -18.82
C GLN A 23 4.45 30.15 -18.52
N THR A 24 3.31 29.88 -19.17
CA THR A 24 2.07 30.65 -19.00
C THR A 24 0.91 29.72 -18.66
N PRO A 25 -0.22 30.26 -18.13
CA PRO A 25 -1.40 29.46 -17.83
C PRO A 25 -1.96 28.70 -19.04
N GLU A 26 -1.70 29.17 -20.26
CA GLU A 26 -2.12 28.53 -21.51
C GLU A 26 -1.36 27.22 -21.80
N ASP A 27 -0.14 27.07 -21.26
CA ASP A 27 0.64 25.83 -21.36
C ASP A 27 0.09 24.73 -20.44
N ALA A 28 -0.65 25.11 -19.40
CA ALA A 28 -1.22 24.17 -18.44
C ALA A 28 -2.35 23.33 -19.07
N PRO A 29 -2.47 22.04 -18.71
CA PRO A 29 -3.64 21.25 -19.08
C PRO A 29 -4.94 21.94 -18.64
N LYS A 30 -5.92 22.01 -19.54
CA LYS A 30 -7.25 22.54 -19.21
C LYS A 30 -7.85 21.72 -18.08
N LYS A 31 -8.55 22.39 -17.15
CA LYS A 31 -9.18 21.74 -15.99
C LYS A 31 -8.17 21.00 -15.09
N CYS A 32 -7.01 21.61 -14.85
CA CYS A 32 -6.03 21.15 -13.87
C CYS A 32 -5.57 22.32 -13.02
N ILE A 33 -5.36 22.08 -11.72
CA ILE A 33 -4.71 23.02 -10.81
C ILE A 33 -3.23 22.64 -10.80
N ILE A 34 -2.37 23.57 -11.23
CA ILE A 34 -0.91 23.41 -11.08
C ILE A 34 -0.53 23.97 -9.71
N GLN A 35 0.02 23.09 -8.88
CA GLN A 35 0.57 23.46 -7.58
C GLN A 35 2.08 23.31 -7.61
N GLU A 36 2.78 24.39 -7.29
CA GLU A 36 4.24 24.36 -7.16
C GLU A 36 4.64 23.69 -5.83
N LEU A 37 5.73 22.92 -5.87
CA LEU A 37 6.33 22.40 -4.65
C LEU A 37 7.05 23.54 -3.93
N ASP A 38 6.40 24.09 -2.91
CA ASP A 38 7.03 25.04 -1.99
C ASP A 38 7.62 24.32 -0.76
N SER A 39 8.75 24.82 -0.27
CA SER A 39 9.45 24.30 0.91
C SER A 39 9.73 25.46 1.86
N LEU A 40 9.03 25.46 3.00
CA LEU A 40 9.12 26.53 4.00
C LEU A 40 10.57 26.77 4.46
N ALA A 41 10.91 28.03 4.73
CA ALA A 41 12.26 28.40 5.20
C ALA A 41 12.64 27.68 6.51
N ALA A 42 11.68 27.44 7.41
CA ALA A 42 11.88 26.64 8.62
C ALA A 42 12.26 25.19 8.30
N TRP A 43 11.57 24.55 7.34
CA TRP A 43 11.90 23.20 6.88
C TRP A 43 13.30 23.16 6.30
N ASN A 44 13.63 24.10 5.40
CA ASN A 44 14.96 24.16 4.78
C ASN A 44 16.09 24.30 5.81
N ARG A 45 15.90 25.11 6.85
CA ARG A 45 16.87 25.25 7.96
C ARG A 45 17.03 23.94 8.73
N LYS A 46 15.92 23.29 9.10
CA LYS A 46 15.97 22.02 9.84
C LYS A 46 16.58 20.89 9.00
N LEU A 47 16.19 20.77 7.73
CA LEU A 47 16.77 19.81 6.79
C LEU A 47 18.29 19.97 6.67
N SER A 48 18.80 21.21 6.54
CA SER A 48 20.24 21.46 6.48
C SER A 48 20.96 21.08 7.78
N SER A 49 20.33 21.33 8.93
CA SER A 49 20.84 20.89 10.24
C SER A 49 20.91 19.36 10.32
N LEU A 50 19.84 18.65 9.97
CA LEU A 50 19.79 17.19 10.01
C LEU A 50 20.81 16.52 9.07
N VAL A 51 20.99 17.05 7.86
CA VAL A 51 22.03 16.57 6.93
C VAL A 51 23.42 16.77 7.53
N THR A 52 23.67 17.89 8.20
CA THR A 52 24.94 18.15 8.89
C THR A 52 25.16 17.16 10.03
N THR A 53 24.16 16.95 10.89
CA THR A 53 24.20 15.95 11.96
C THR A 53 24.44 14.54 11.42
N SER A 54 23.83 14.18 10.30
CA SER A 54 24.03 12.87 9.67
C SER A 54 25.47 12.64 9.20
N ARG A 55 26.23 13.68 8.86
CA ARG A 55 27.66 13.56 8.52
C ARG A 55 28.50 13.18 9.72
N GLU A 56 28.17 13.73 10.90
CA GLU A 56 28.87 13.46 12.16
C GLU A 56 28.42 12.13 12.78
N LYS A 57 27.12 11.82 12.66
CA LYS A 57 26.49 10.60 13.12
C LYS A 57 25.74 9.91 11.96
N PRO A 58 26.41 9.03 11.20
CA PRO A 58 25.80 8.32 10.07
C PRO A 58 24.56 7.49 10.42
N SER A 59 24.43 7.06 11.66
CA SER A 59 23.27 6.30 12.16
C SER A 59 22.10 7.17 12.63
N LEU A 60 22.01 8.43 12.21
CA LEU A 60 20.93 9.33 12.60
C LEU A 60 19.56 8.72 12.25
N SER A 61 18.76 8.43 13.28
CA SER A 61 17.35 8.08 13.11
C SER A 61 16.45 9.27 13.40
N THR A 62 15.47 9.49 12.54
CA THR A 62 14.55 10.63 12.62
C THR A 62 13.14 10.14 12.44
N LEU A 63 12.31 10.31 13.47
CA LEU A 63 10.89 10.01 13.44
C LEU A 63 10.10 11.27 13.06
N ILE A 64 9.26 11.15 12.04
CA ILE A 64 8.43 12.23 11.51
C ILE A 64 6.98 11.90 11.82
N CYS A 65 6.34 12.77 12.61
CA CYS A 65 4.95 12.62 13.05
C CYS A 65 4.20 13.95 12.96
N GLY A 66 2.89 13.92 13.14
CA GLY A 66 2.02 15.09 13.00
C GLY A 66 0.67 14.76 12.35
N PRO A 67 -0.28 15.71 12.34
CA PRO A 67 -1.63 15.49 11.86
C PRO A 67 -1.68 15.10 10.38
N LYS A 68 -2.84 14.58 9.95
CA LYS A 68 -3.11 14.34 8.52
C LYS A 68 -2.91 15.63 7.73
N SER A 69 -2.43 15.50 6.50
CA SER A 69 -2.21 16.63 5.57
C SER A 69 -1.20 17.71 6.02
N ALA A 70 -0.39 17.44 7.06
CA ALA A 70 0.57 18.41 7.59
C ALA A 70 1.86 18.61 6.75
N GLY A 71 2.07 17.78 5.71
CA GLY A 71 3.27 17.81 4.87
C GLY A 71 4.35 16.77 5.23
N LYS A 72 4.05 15.78 6.08
CA LYS A 72 5.00 14.72 6.52
C LYS A 72 5.70 14.01 5.36
N SER A 73 4.95 13.55 4.36
CA SER A 73 5.50 12.82 3.21
C SER A 73 6.40 13.73 2.35
N THR A 74 6.03 15.00 2.19
CA THR A 74 6.83 16.00 1.47
C THR A 74 8.15 16.26 2.20
N PHE A 75 8.11 16.53 3.50
CA PHE A 75 9.32 16.73 4.30
C PHE A 75 10.22 15.50 4.27
N SER A 76 9.65 14.29 4.43
CA SER A 76 10.37 13.02 4.37
C SER A 76 11.09 12.83 3.03
N ARG A 77 10.44 13.14 1.91
CA ARG A 77 11.01 13.03 0.57
C ARG A 77 12.12 14.05 0.32
N LEU A 78 11.94 15.29 0.77
CA LEU A 78 12.99 16.32 0.73
C LEU A 78 14.20 15.91 1.57
N PHE A 79 13.97 15.36 2.76
CA PHE A 79 15.03 14.90 3.66
C PHE A 79 15.81 13.74 3.06
N LEU A 80 15.10 12.70 2.61
CA LEU A 80 15.65 11.56 1.91
C LEU A 80 16.53 11.99 0.72
N ASN A 81 16.01 12.84 -0.15
CA ASN A 81 16.72 13.28 -1.35
C ASN A 81 17.98 14.08 -1.01
N ARG A 82 17.94 14.92 0.04
CA ARG A 82 19.13 15.65 0.51
C ARG A 82 20.18 14.72 1.08
N LEU A 83 19.80 13.72 1.88
CA LEU A 83 20.75 12.72 2.40
C LEU A 83 21.41 11.93 1.26
N LEU A 84 20.64 11.50 0.26
CA LEU A 84 21.15 10.73 -0.88
C LEU A 84 22.06 11.55 -1.81
N THR A 85 21.80 12.84 -1.95
CA THR A 85 22.57 13.73 -2.83
C THR A 85 23.72 14.46 -2.15
N ASP A 86 23.83 14.35 -0.82
CA ASP A 86 24.95 14.93 -0.08
C ASP A 86 26.27 14.21 -0.39
N ARG A 87 27.11 14.86 -1.20
CA ARG A 87 28.40 14.31 -1.67
C ARG A 87 29.45 14.18 -0.58
N SER A 88 29.22 14.78 0.59
CA SER A 88 30.14 14.78 1.73
C SER A 88 30.06 13.49 2.53
N HIS A 89 29.01 12.68 2.34
CA HIS A 89 28.79 11.46 3.10
C HIS A 89 29.71 10.33 2.61
N ARG A 90 30.70 9.96 3.43
CA ARG A 90 31.60 8.81 3.20
C ARG A 90 31.02 7.55 3.86
N GLN A 91 29.84 7.11 3.45
CA GLN A 91 29.27 5.86 3.94
C GLN A 91 29.87 4.64 3.22
N THR A 92 30.01 3.53 3.95
CA THR A 92 30.31 2.21 3.39
C THR A 92 29.18 1.68 2.52
N LEU A 93 27.93 1.96 2.90
CA LEU A 93 26.71 1.71 2.14
C LEU A 93 26.10 3.04 1.71
N ARG A 94 26.07 3.34 0.41
CA ARG A 94 25.45 4.57 -0.11
C ARG A 94 23.94 4.41 -0.22
N GLY A 95 23.21 4.76 0.84
CA GLY A 95 21.75 4.76 0.82
C GLY A 95 21.16 5.32 2.10
N VAL A 96 19.83 5.32 2.16
CA VAL A 96 19.04 5.73 3.33
C VAL A 96 17.98 4.68 3.55
N VAL A 97 17.75 4.33 4.81
CA VAL A 97 16.66 3.43 5.18
C VAL A 97 15.42 4.25 5.51
N VAL A 98 14.30 3.88 4.92
CA VAL A 98 12.98 4.43 5.24
C VAL A 98 12.17 3.31 5.91
N MET A 99 11.69 3.57 7.11
CA MET A 99 10.67 2.75 7.76
C MET A 99 9.34 3.47 7.61
N ASP A 100 8.45 2.91 6.81
CA ASP A 100 7.13 3.46 6.57
C ASP A 100 6.11 2.72 7.43
N LEU A 101 5.60 3.41 8.45
CA LEU A 101 4.61 2.89 9.39
C LEU A 101 3.20 3.45 9.13
N ASP A 102 2.95 4.05 7.96
CA ASP A 102 1.61 4.49 7.54
C ASP A 102 0.97 3.46 6.58
N PRO A 103 0.05 2.59 7.05
CA PRO A 103 -0.61 1.63 6.17
C PRO A 103 -1.62 2.28 5.22
N GLY A 104 -2.02 3.54 5.46
CA GLY A 104 -3.04 4.23 4.68
C GLY A 104 -2.50 4.94 3.44
N GLN A 105 -1.28 5.46 3.48
CA GLN A 105 -0.63 6.10 2.33
C GLN A 105 0.87 5.79 2.27
N PRO A 106 1.24 4.50 2.12
CA PRO A 106 2.64 4.10 2.06
C PRO A 106 3.34 4.64 0.80
N GLU A 107 4.64 4.89 0.90
CA GLU A 107 5.44 5.46 -0.19
C GLU A 107 5.90 4.42 -1.22
N TYR A 108 6.44 3.28 -0.74
CA TYR A 108 7.17 2.29 -1.57
C TYR A 108 6.55 0.89 -1.57
N ALA A 109 5.45 0.71 -0.85
CA ALA A 109 4.75 -0.56 -0.74
C ALA A 109 3.26 -0.36 -0.97
N PRO A 110 2.50 -1.41 -1.31
CA PRO A 110 1.05 -1.30 -1.47
C PRO A 110 0.33 -0.87 -0.18
N ALA A 111 -0.81 -0.22 -0.31
CA ALA A 111 -1.67 0.14 0.81
C ALA A 111 -2.03 -1.08 1.69
N GLY A 112 -2.14 -0.85 2.99
CA GLY A 112 -2.36 -1.89 4.00
C GLY A 112 -1.09 -2.61 4.45
N THR A 113 0.08 -2.04 4.19
CA THR A 113 1.38 -2.61 4.59
C THR A 113 2.25 -1.61 5.36
N LEU A 114 3.13 -2.14 6.21
CA LEU A 114 4.21 -1.44 6.89
C LEU A 114 5.52 -2.00 6.33
N SER A 115 6.52 -1.15 6.07
CA SER A 115 7.70 -1.59 5.34
C SER A 115 9.01 -0.96 5.82
N LEU A 116 10.10 -1.71 5.67
CA LEU A 116 11.48 -1.23 5.78
C LEU A 116 12.11 -1.25 4.39
N VAL A 117 12.56 -0.10 3.93
CA VAL A 117 12.98 0.12 2.54
C VAL A 117 14.37 0.71 2.51
N PHE A 118 15.27 0.10 1.75
CA PHE A 118 16.59 0.66 1.49
C PHE A 118 16.58 1.41 0.16
N VAL A 119 16.77 2.73 0.21
CA VAL A 119 16.70 3.63 -0.94
C VAL A 119 18.10 4.09 -1.33
N THR A 120 18.40 4.04 -2.63
CA THR A 120 19.74 4.36 -3.17
C THR A 120 19.73 5.49 -4.20
N LYS A 121 18.55 5.88 -4.71
CA LYS A 121 18.38 6.97 -5.68
C LYS A 121 17.34 7.97 -5.19
N PRO A 122 17.45 9.26 -5.56
CA PRO A 122 16.46 10.26 -5.19
C PRO A 122 15.06 9.85 -5.63
N ASN A 123 14.10 9.97 -4.73
CA ASN A 123 12.69 9.74 -4.98
C ASN A 123 12.08 11.03 -5.54
N LEU A 124 11.80 11.01 -6.85
CA LEU A 124 11.23 12.12 -7.62
C LEU A 124 9.85 11.77 -8.20
N GLY A 125 9.27 10.65 -7.75
CA GLY A 125 7.99 10.14 -8.22
C GLY A 125 6.91 10.24 -7.14
N THR A 126 5.66 10.07 -7.56
CA THR A 126 4.55 9.85 -6.62
C THR A 126 4.51 8.39 -6.18
N PRO A 127 3.85 8.04 -5.06
CA PRO A 127 3.78 6.66 -4.55
C PRO A 127 3.31 5.61 -5.58
N PHE A 128 2.41 6.00 -6.49
CA PHE A 128 1.91 5.12 -7.54
C PHE A 128 2.87 4.96 -8.74
N THR A 129 4.06 5.55 -8.72
CA THR A 129 5.08 5.36 -9.77
C THR A 129 6.17 4.36 -9.39
N HIS A 130 6.19 3.92 -8.14
CA HIS A 130 7.14 2.92 -7.64
C HIS A 130 6.54 2.02 -6.54
N PRO A 131 5.30 1.52 -6.67
CA PRO A 131 4.64 0.73 -5.61
C PRO A 131 5.18 -0.71 -5.49
N GLY A 132 6.22 -1.05 -6.24
CA GLY A 132 6.78 -2.40 -6.32
C GLY A 132 7.75 -2.68 -5.18
N ILE A 133 7.72 -3.91 -4.68
CA ILE A 133 8.60 -4.38 -3.59
C ILE A 133 10.07 -4.43 -4.02
N ARG A 134 10.33 -4.59 -5.32
CA ARG A 134 11.67 -4.62 -5.92
C ARG A 134 11.79 -3.55 -6.99
N ASP A 135 12.61 -2.53 -6.73
CA ASP A 135 13.03 -1.52 -7.70
C ASP A 135 14.57 -1.35 -7.62
N THR A 136 15.18 -0.93 -8.72
CA THR A 136 16.60 -0.54 -8.76
C THR A 136 16.90 0.72 -7.95
N ALA A 137 15.89 1.56 -7.69
CA ALA A 137 16.02 2.76 -6.87
C ALA A 137 15.80 2.49 -5.38
N SER A 138 14.89 1.56 -5.06
CA SER A 138 14.48 1.20 -3.71
C SER A 138 14.21 -0.30 -3.60
N ASN A 139 14.72 -0.91 -2.53
CA ASN A 139 14.48 -2.32 -2.23
C ASN A 139 13.71 -2.44 -0.91
N VAL A 140 12.50 -2.99 -0.95
CA VAL A 140 11.74 -3.32 0.27
C VAL A 140 12.40 -4.54 0.91
N VAL A 141 13.03 -4.32 2.06
CA VAL A 141 13.82 -5.33 2.77
C VAL A 141 12.92 -6.25 3.58
N ARG A 142 11.93 -5.66 4.25
CA ARG A 142 10.94 -6.38 5.05
C ARG A 142 9.62 -5.63 5.00
N CYS A 143 8.52 -6.38 4.95
CA CYS A 143 7.19 -5.85 4.77
C CYS A 143 6.19 -6.70 5.57
N HIS A 144 5.24 -6.05 6.23
CA HIS A 144 4.17 -6.70 6.99
C HIS A 144 2.84 -6.12 6.58
N SER A 145 1.86 -6.98 6.30
CA SER A 145 0.50 -6.54 6.04
C SER A 145 -0.30 -6.46 7.32
N MET A 146 -0.95 -5.32 7.51
CA MET A 146 -2.00 -5.12 8.52
C MET A 146 -3.35 -5.69 8.05
N ALA A 147 -3.44 -6.10 6.78
CA ALA A 147 -4.69 -6.37 6.08
C ALA A 147 -5.76 -5.28 6.29
N SER A 148 -5.31 -4.03 6.46
CA SER A 148 -6.14 -2.88 6.80
C SER A 148 -5.36 -1.60 6.53
N VAL A 149 -6.05 -0.54 6.10
CA VAL A 149 -5.47 0.79 5.83
C VAL A 149 -5.36 1.67 7.09
N THR A 150 -5.63 1.12 8.27
CA THR A 150 -5.55 1.84 9.54
C THR A 150 -4.93 1.00 10.67
N PRO A 151 -4.01 1.57 11.48
CA PRO A 151 -3.48 0.90 12.66
C PRO A 151 -4.54 0.52 13.70
N ALA A 152 -5.70 1.18 13.68
CA ALA A 152 -6.77 0.97 14.65
C ALA A 152 -7.44 -0.40 14.59
N SER A 153 -7.23 -1.13 13.48
CA SER A 153 -7.75 -2.49 13.31
C SER A 153 -7.11 -3.46 14.31
N ASP A 154 -5.79 -3.38 14.50
CA ASP A 154 -5.05 -4.17 15.48
C ASP A 154 -3.81 -3.37 15.95
N PRO A 155 -3.95 -2.57 17.03
CA PRO A 155 -2.84 -1.79 17.59
C PRO A 155 -1.65 -2.66 18.04
N ASP A 156 -1.89 -3.88 18.50
CA ASP A 156 -0.85 -4.77 19.01
C ASP A 156 -0.03 -5.38 17.86
N LEU A 157 -0.69 -5.81 16.78
CA LEU A 157 -0.01 -6.20 15.54
C LEU A 157 0.79 -5.03 14.96
N TYR A 158 0.22 -3.83 14.95
CA TYR A 158 0.90 -2.64 14.44
C TYR A 158 2.24 -2.40 15.17
N LEU A 159 2.23 -2.41 16.50
CA LEU A 159 3.45 -2.26 17.31
C LEU A 159 4.42 -3.44 17.10
N ALA A 160 3.91 -4.67 17.06
CA ALA A 160 4.75 -5.86 16.83
C ALA A 160 5.46 -5.81 15.47
N CYS A 161 4.76 -5.39 14.41
CA CYS A 161 5.34 -5.18 13.09
C CYS A 161 6.41 -4.09 13.13
N ALA A 162 6.12 -2.94 13.76
CA ALA A 162 7.06 -1.83 13.86
C ALA A 162 8.35 -2.22 14.59
N VAL A 163 8.25 -2.99 15.68
CA VAL A 163 9.40 -3.52 16.42
C VAL A 163 10.23 -4.46 15.56
N ASP A 164 9.59 -5.40 14.85
CA ASP A 164 10.31 -6.33 13.98
C ASP A 164 11.02 -5.63 12.80
N LEU A 165 10.40 -4.60 12.21
CA LEU A 165 11.04 -3.76 11.19
C LEU A 165 12.26 -3.02 11.78
N PHE A 166 12.16 -2.51 13.01
CA PHE A 166 13.27 -1.83 13.69
C PHE A 166 14.41 -2.78 14.05
N ASP A 167 14.10 -3.98 14.53
CA ASP A 167 15.09 -5.03 14.77
C ASP A 167 15.80 -5.43 13.46
N THR A 168 15.07 -5.50 12.35
CA THR A 168 15.64 -5.78 11.03
C THR A 168 16.59 -4.67 10.58
N TYR A 169 16.23 -3.40 10.82
CA TYR A 169 17.11 -2.26 10.61
C TYR A 169 18.39 -2.38 11.44
N ASN A 170 18.27 -2.59 12.75
CA ASN A 170 19.42 -2.69 13.66
C ASN A 170 20.38 -3.82 13.28
N LYS A 171 19.85 -4.95 12.79
CA LYS A 171 20.66 -6.09 12.34
C LYS A 171 21.40 -5.84 11.02
N SER A 172 20.76 -5.14 10.07
CA SER A 172 21.20 -5.14 8.66
C SER A 172 21.74 -3.81 8.16
N PHE A 173 21.42 -2.70 8.84
CA PHE A 173 21.71 -1.34 8.39
C PHE A 173 22.30 -0.45 9.50
N ALA A 174 22.99 -1.07 10.46
CA ALA A 174 23.73 -0.33 11.48
C ALA A 174 24.68 0.69 10.81
N GLY A 175 24.55 1.97 11.17
CA GLY A 175 25.34 3.05 10.59
C GLY A 175 24.78 3.69 9.32
N VAL A 176 23.60 3.29 8.85
CA VAL A 176 22.87 3.94 7.75
C VAL A 176 21.77 4.85 8.32
N PRO A 177 21.53 6.06 7.80
CA PRO A 177 20.48 6.94 8.29
C PRO A 177 19.10 6.29 8.18
N LEU A 178 18.25 6.53 9.18
CA LEU A 178 16.88 6.01 9.24
C LEU A 178 15.86 7.14 9.27
N ILE A 179 14.90 7.12 8.35
CA ILE A 179 13.71 7.98 8.37
C ILE A 179 12.52 7.12 8.74
N ILE A 180 11.80 7.47 9.81
CA ILE A 180 10.61 6.75 10.27
C ILE A 180 9.39 7.63 9.98
N ASN A 181 8.58 7.23 9.00
CA ASN A 181 7.30 7.87 8.69
C ASN A 181 6.19 7.24 9.54
N THR A 182 5.27 8.05 10.06
CA THR A 182 4.17 7.62 10.94
C THR A 182 2.81 8.12 10.42
N PRO A 183 1.70 7.43 10.74
CA PRO A 183 0.38 7.81 10.28
C PRO A 183 -0.08 9.11 10.95
N GLY A 184 -1.07 9.78 10.34
CA GLY A 184 -1.61 11.05 10.85
C GLY A 184 -2.47 10.98 12.12
N TRP A 185 -2.30 9.96 12.95
CA TRP A 185 -3.10 9.68 14.14
C TRP A 185 -2.43 10.27 15.38
N ILE A 186 -2.82 11.48 15.76
CA ILE A 186 -2.14 12.26 16.81
C ILE A 186 -2.90 12.38 18.15
N LEU A 187 -4.07 11.74 18.26
CA LEU A 187 -4.98 11.82 19.42
C LEU A 187 -5.41 10.43 19.89
N GLY A 188 -5.82 10.31 21.16
CA GLY A 188 -6.32 9.08 21.77
C GLY A 188 -5.37 7.89 21.58
N THR A 189 -5.89 6.74 21.16
CA THR A 189 -5.10 5.54 20.86
C THR A 189 -3.97 5.79 19.86
N GLY A 190 -4.15 6.74 18.92
CA GLY A 190 -3.09 7.16 18.00
C GLY A 190 -1.90 7.78 18.71
N LEU A 191 -2.15 8.64 19.69
CA LEU A 191 -1.13 9.24 20.53
C LEU A 191 -0.40 8.21 21.39
N ASP A 192 -1.15 7.26 21.96
CA ASP A 192 -0.57 6.15 22.74
C ASP A 192 0.39 5.32 21.89
N LEU A 193 -0.01 4.97 20.66
CA LEU A 193 0.82 4.26 19.69
C LEU A 193 2.07 5.06 19.32
N LEU A 194 1.95 6.36 19.01
CA LEU A 194 3.10 7.21 18.72
C LEU A 194 4.07 7.28 19.90
N CYS A 195 3.57 7.46 21.12
CA CYS A 195 4.41 7.48 22.32
C CYS A 195 5.10 6.12 22.55
N ALA A 196 4.41 5.01 22.30
CA ALA A 196 5.00 3.67 22.37
C ALA A 196 6.14 3.51 21.34
N LEU A 197 5.93 3.91 20.08
CA LEU A 197 6.97 3.88 19.04
C LEU A 197 8.19 4.71 19.45
N VAL A 198 8.00 5.93 19.94
CA VAL A 198 9.10 6.80 20.40
C VAL A 198 9.89 6.14 21.53
N ARG A 199 9.22 5.55 22.53
CA ARG A 199 9.87 4.88 23.66
C ARG A 199 10.62 3.61 23.26
N MET A 200 10.05 2.82 22.34
CA MET A 200 10.65 1.56 21.89
C MET A 200 11.84 1.79 20.96
N MET A 201 11.73 2.73 20.02
CA MET A 201 12.74 2.98 18.98
C MET A 201 13.80 3.98 19.43
N LYS A 202 13.49 4.86 20.38
CA LYS A 202 14.37 5.91 20.90
C LYS A 202 15.08 6.71 19.79
N PRO A 203 14.32 7.30 18.84
CA PRO A 203 14.92 8.02 17.73
C PRO A 203 15.78 9.19 18.23
N GLU A 204 16.85 9.54 17.52
CA GLU A 204 17.69 10.68 17.90
C GLU A 204 16.98 12.03 17.74
N GLU A 205 16.05 12.09 16.79
CA GLU A 205 15.26 13.26 16.49
C GLU A 205 13.79 12.86 16.30
N VAL A 206 12.90 13.55 17.00
CA VAL A 206 11.46 13.49 16.79
C VAL A 206 11.00 14.83 16.22
N LEU A 207 10.44 14.79 15.02
CA LEU A 207 9.87 15.96 14.34
C LEU A 207 8.36 15.89 14.39
N TYR A 208 7.74 16.89 15.00
CA TYR A 208 6.30 17.07 15.01
C TYR A 208 5.93 18.18 14.01
N MET A 209 5.26 17.80 12.92
CA MET A 209 4.95 18.66 11.77
C MET A 209 3.73 19.56 12.03
N SER A 210 3.66 20.23 13.18
CA SER A 210 2.64 21.24 13.47
C SER A 210 3.10 22.11 14.63
N GLU A 211 3.00 23.44 14.51
CA GLU A 211 3.24 24.40 15.61
C GLU A 211 1.95 24.73 16.38
N ASP A 212 0.79 24.51 15.76
CA ASP A 212 -0.55 24.75 16.33
C ASP A 212 -1.24 23.44 16.76
N GLY A 213 -0.45 22.39 17.04
CA GLY A 213 -0.97 21.09 17.46
C GLY A 213 -1.62 21.12 18.85
N PRO A 214 -2.47 20.14 19.18
CA PRO A 214 -3.03 20.02 20.53
C PRO A 214 -1.93 19.92 21.59
N SER A 215 -2.02 20.71 22.66
CA SER A 215 -0.99 20.73 23.72
C SER A 215 -0.80 19.36 24.37
N GLU A 216 -1.88 18.61 24.55
CA GLU A 216 -1.84 17.23 25.06
C GLU A 216 -0.93 16.31 24.22
N THR A 217 -1.06 16.38 22.88
CA THR A 217 -0.22 15.63 21.94
C THR A 217 1.25 16.03 22.09
N VAL A 218 1.53 17.34 22.11
CA VAL A 218 2.90 17.87 22.17
C VAL A 218 3.56 17.48 23.51
N ASP A 219 2.85 17.66 24.62
CA ASP A 219 3.36 17.35 25.96
C ASP A 219 3.63 15.85 26.12
N ALA A 220 2.72 14.99 25.64
CA ALA A 220 2.89 13.55 25.69
C ALA A 220 4.10 13.07 24.85
N LEU A 221 4.25 13.58 23.62
CA LEU A 221 5.39 13.24 22.76
C LEU A 221 6.71 13.76 23.34
N ARG A 222 6.71 14.99 23.88
CA ARG A 222 7.88 15.57 24.54
C ARG A 222 8.28 14.76 25.77
N ALA A 223 7.32 14.27 26.55
CA ALA A 223 7.57 13.40 27.70
C ALA A 223 8.04 11.99 27.31
N ALA A 224 7.60 11.47 26.15
CA ALA A 224 8.04 10.19 25.62
C ALA A 224 9.45 10.24 24.99
N THR A 225 9.88 11.42 24.53
CA THR A 225 11.16 11.62 23.84
C THR A 225 12.29 11.81 24.85
N GLU A 226 13.33 10.97 24.78
CA GLU A 226 14.53 11.09 25.62
C GLU A 226 15.60 12.02 25.01
N THR A 227 15.44 12.38 23.74
CA THR A 227 16.44 13.05 22.89
C THR A 227 15.94 14.44 22.45
N THR A 228 15.93 14.72 21.13
CA THR A 228 15.53 16.01 20.58
C THR A 228 14.09 15.93 20.07
N PHE A 229 13.25 16.85 20.53
CA PHE A 229 11.89 17.04 20.02
C PHE A 229 11.79 18.44 19.39
N THR A 230 11.44 18.50 18.10
CA THR A 230 11.32 19.75 17.33
C THR A 230 9.94 19.85 16.69
N GLU A 231 9.29 20.99 16.89
CA GLU A 231 8.05 21.36 16.19
C GLU A 231 8.41 22.13 14.91
N LEU A 232 7.68 21.88 13.83
CA LEU A 232 7.84 22.54 12.53
C LEU A 232 6.49 23.01 12.00
N PRO A 233 6.44 24.12 11.24
CA PRO A 233 5.20 24.60 10.67
C PRO A 233 4.61 23.55 9.72
N SER A 234 3.29 23.39 9.75
CA SER A 234 2.58 22.53 8.80
C SER A 234 2.32 23.27 7.49
N GLN A 235 2.29 22.54 6.39
CA GLN A 235 1.83 23.06 5.10
C GLN A 235 0.67 22.19 4.62
N GLN A 236 -0.55 22.65 4.87
CA GLN A 236 -1.75 22.01 4.35
C GLN A 236 -1.88 22.36 2.86
N SER A 237 -2.36 21.40 2.06
CA SER A 237 -2.66 21.70 0.66
C SER A 237 -3.95 22.50 0.59
N GLU A 238 -3.89 23.68 -0.03
CA GLU A 238 -5.08 24.53 -0.26
C GLU A 238 -6.06 23.89 -1.24
N PHE A 239 -5.58 22.99 -2.11
CA PHE A 239 -6.37 22.28 -3.10
C PHE A 239 -6.05 20.79 -3.06
N THR A 240 -7.08 19.94 -2.99
CA THR A 240 -6.93 18.49 -3.15
C THR A 240 -7.81 18.03 -4.30
N SER A 241 -7.20 17.52 -5.38
CA SER A 241 -7.97 16.97 -6.51
C SER A 241 -8.33 15.51 -6.30
N ARG A 242 -7.72 14.85 -5.31
CA ARG A 242 -7.82 13.42 -5.04
C ARG A 242 -7.81 13.17 -3.55
N THR A 243 -8.76 12.38 -3.06
CA THR A 243 -8.80 11.90 -1.68
C THR A 243 -7.72 10.84 -1.44
N ALA A 244 -7.47 10.52 -0.17
CA ALA A 244 -6.59 9.42 0.20
C ALA A 244 -7.03 8.08 -0.41
N ALA A 245 -8.34 7.83 -0.53
CA ALA A 245 -8.88 6.62 -1.17
C ALA A 245 -8.56 6.58 -2.67
N HIS A 246 -8.68 7.71 -3.39
CA HIS A 246 -8.30 7.78 -4.79
C HIS A 246 -6.80 7.51 -4.99
N LEU A 247 -5.94 8.05 -4.13
CA LEU A 247 -4.48 7.81 -4.18
C LEU A 247 -4.14 6.33 -3.93
N ARG A 248 -4.78 5.69 -2.95
CA ARG A 248 -4.62 4.24 -2.70
C ARG A 248 -5.09 3.40 -3.88
N ALA A 249 -6.22 3.75 -4.48
CA ALA A 249 -6.73 3.04 -5.67
C ALA A 249 -5.75 3.14 -6.84
N MET A 250 -5.21 4.33 -7.13
CA MET A 250 -4.19 4.53 -8.17
C MET A 250 -2.90 3.76 -7.89
N GLN A 251 -2.44 3.74 -6.63
CA GLN A 251 -1.26 2.97 -6.23
C GLN A 251 -1.47 1.46 -6.38
N THR A 252 -2.63 0.96 -5.95
CA THR A 252 -2.97 -0.48 -6.02
C THR A 252 -3.14 -0.92 -7.47
N MET A 253 -3.79 -0.11 -8.30
CA MET A 253 -3.87 -0.31 -9.75
C MET A 253 -2.47 -0.36 -10.36
N SER A 254 -1.65 0.66 -10.12
CA SER A 254 -0.26 0.69 -10.61
C SER A 254 0.53 -0.56 -10.20
N TYR A 255 0.39 -1.00 -8.94
CA TYR A 255 1.03 -2.23 -8.44
C TYR A 255 0.64 -3.47 -9.24
N PHE A 256 -0.66 -3.73 -9.45
CA PHE A 256 -1.10 -4.92 -10.20
C PHE A 256 -0.71 -4.87 -11.68
N HIS A 257 -0.50 -3.68 -12.23
CA HIS A 257 -0.04 -3.49 -13.60
C HIS A 257 1.48 -3.53 -13.77
N LEU A 258 2.26 -3.66 -12.70
CA LEU A 258 3.71 -3.86 -12.82
C LEU A 258 4.02 -5.12 -13.63
N GLN A 259 4.94 -4.98 -14.58
CA GLN A 259 5.43 -6.08 -15.41
C GLN A 259 6.55 -6.82 -14.69
N ASP A 260 6.51 -8.15 -14.73
CA ASP A 260 7.52 -9.01 -14.12
C ASP A 260 8.92 -8.68 -14.67
N LEU A 261 9.75 -8.12 -13.81
CA LEU A 261 11.19 -8.01 -14.02
C LEU A 261 11.80 -9.38 -13.67
N ALA A 262 11.55 -10.37 -14.53
CA ALA A 262 12.30 -11.62 -14.46
C ALA A 262 13.78 -11.25 -14.45
N LEU A 263 14.50 -11.64 -13.39
CA LEU A 263 15.95 -11.50 -13.24
C LEU A 263 16.62 -12.33 -14.35
N THR A 264 16.58 -11.81 -15.57
CA THR A 264 17.28 -12.38 -16.70
C THR A 264 18.76 -12.15 -16.41
N THR A 265 19.42 -13.22 -15.99
CA THR A 265 20.87 -13.39 -15.98
C THR A 265 21.38 -13.25 -17.41
N THR A 266 21.43 -12.01 -17.91
CA THR A 266 22.16 -11.65 -19.11
C THR A 266 23.09 -10.54 -18.73
N LYS A 267 24.39 -10.83 -18.91
CA LYS A 267 25.49 -9.87 -18.92
C LYS A 267 25.17 -8.78 -19.94
N GLN A 268 24.41 -7.77 -19.56
CA GLN A 268 24.23 -6.53 -20.29
C GLN A 268 24.42 -5.38 -19.30
N THR A 269 25.54 -4.71 -19.51
CA THR A 269 26.02 -3.50 -18.89
C THR A 269 24.99 -2.38 -18.94
N ASP A 270 24.73 -1.74 -17.80
CA ASP A 270 24.37 -0.32 -17.65
C ASP A 270 23.19 0.24 -18.48
N ILE A 271 22.06 -0.46 -18.52
CA ILE A 271 20.77 0.24 -18.67
C ILE A 271 19.97 -0.04 -17.41
N THR A 272 19.79 1.00 -16.59
CA THR A 272 18.97 0.97 -15.38
C THR A 272 17.65 0.25 -15.67
N GLN A 273 17.43 -0.92 -15.08
CA GLN A 273 16.16 -1.66 -15.17
C GLN A 273 15.06 -0.79 -14.54
N ARG A 274 14.41 0.04 -15.35
CA ARG A 274 13.27 0.85 -14.90
C ARG A 274 12.04 -0.06 -14.79
N LEU A 275 11.19 0.23 -13.81
CA LEU A 275 9.86 -0.36 -13.72
C LEU A 275 9.10 -0.16 -15.04
N LYS A 276 8.33 -1.17 -15.42
CA LYS A 276 7.47 -1.16 -16.61
C LYS A 276 6.07 -1.56 -16.19
N TRP A 277 5.08 -0.98 -16.85
CA TRP A 277 3.67 -1.30 -16.64
C TRP A 277 3.10 -1.98 -17.89
N ASN A 278 2.29 -2.99 -17.67
CA ASN A 278 1.48 -3.61 -18.71
C ASN A 278 0.14 -2.85 -18.80
N PRO A 279 -0.16 -2.20 -19.93
CA PRO A 279 -1.40 -1.43 -20.09
C PRO A 279 -2.64 -2.32 -20.32
N SER A 280 -2.48 -3.62 -20.59
CA SER A 280 -3.62 -4.50 -20.85
C SER A 280 -4.45 -4.75 -19.59
N PRO A 281 -5.79 -4.79 -19.71
CA PRO A 281 -6.68 -5.12 -18.61
C PRO A 281 -6.29 -6.40 -17.87
N LEU A 282 -6.50 -6.42 -16.56
CA LEU A 282 -6.20 -7.60 -15.73
C LEU A 282 -6.98 -8.85 -16.17
N SER A 283 -8.17 -8.68 -16.75
CA SER A 283 -8.99 -9.79 -17.27
C SER A 283 -8.31 -10.55 -18.41
N PHE A 284 -7.51 -9.87 -19.25
CA PHE A 284 -6.82 -10.45 -20.41
C PHE A 284 -5.52 -11.16 -20.04
N ARG A 285 -5.02 -10.94 -18.82
CA ARG A 285 -3.81 -11.58 -18.33
C ARG A 285 -4.11 -13.00 -17.85
N PRO A 286 -3.28 -14.00 -18.17
CA PRO A 286 -3.45 -15.34 -17.62
C PRO A 286 -3.22 -15.31 -16.10
N PRO A 287 -4.11 -15.92 -15.29
CA PRO A 287 -3.90 -16.04 -13.84
C PRO A 287 -2.79 -17.04 -13.50
N LEU A 288 -2.19 -16.86 -12.32
CA LEU A 288 -1.46 -17.90 -11.63
C LEU A 288 -2.48 -18.91 -11.05
N LEU A 289 -2.37 -20.16 -11.47
CA LEU A 289 -3.23 -21.24 -10.98
C LEU A 289 -2.58 -21.92 -9.77
N VAL A 290 -3.23 -21.85 -8.61
CA VAL A 290 -2.72 -22.40 -7.35
C VAL A 290 -3.63 -23.52 -6.88
N GLN A 291 -3.13 -24.75 -6.90
CA GLN A 291 -3.88 -25.92 -6.41
C GLN A 291 -3.98 -25.90 -4.88
N TYR A 292 -5.15 -26.23 -4.33
CA TYR A 292 -5.39 -26.16 -2.87
C TYR A 292 -5.80 -27.49 -2.21
N SER A 293 -5.94 -28.59 -2.97
CA SER A 293 -6.32 -29.90 -2.43
C SER A 293 -5.14 -30.88 -2.29
N SER A 294 -4.62 -31.39 -3.41
CA SER A 294 -3.64 -32.49 -3.43
C SER A 294 -2.20 -32.00 -3.22
N LYS A 295 -1.72 -31.11 -4.09
CA LYS A 295 -0.46 -30.37 -3.93
C LYS A 295 -0.80 -28.96 -3.49
N LYS A 296 -0.91 -28.78 -2.18
CA LYS A 296 -1.28 -27.49 -1.56
C LYS A 296 -0.23 -26.42 -1.89
N GLY A 297 -0.55 -25.54 -2.82
CA GLY A 297 0.27 -24.38 -3.18
C GLY A 297 0.27 -23.31 -2.10
N ILE A 298 -0.80 -23.24 -1.30
CA ILE A 298 -0.91 -22.42 -0.10
C ILE A 298 -1.19 -23.30 1.10
N PHE A 299 -0.79 -22.85 2.29
CA PHE A 299 -1.08 -23.51 3.55
C PHE A 299 -2.56 -23.35 3.92
N GLY A 300 -3.09 -22.12 3.75
CA GLY A 300 -4.51 -21.80 3.92
C GLY A 300 -4.76 -20.30 3.82
N LEU A 301 -6.04 -19.94 3.89
CA LEU A 301 -6.47 -18.56 4.11
C LEU A 301 -6.59 -18.24 5.60
N VAL A 302 -6.25 -17.02 5.99
CA VAL A 302 -6.51 -16.44 7.32
C VAL A 302 -7.28 -15.15 7.13
N SER A 303 -8.31 -14.91 7.93
CA SER A 303 -8.98 -13.61 7.98
C SER A 303 -8.61 -12.86 9.26
N TYR A 304 -8.31 -11.57 9.15
CA TYR A 304 -8.24 -10.64 10.28
C TYR A 304 -9.53 -9.83 10.40
N ASP A 305 -9.84 -9.39 11.62
CA ASP A 305 -10.96 -8.54 12.04
C ASP A 305 -12.34 -9.20 11.89
N TYR A 306 -12.61 -9.83 10.74
CA TYR A 306 -13.89 -10.47 10.44
C TYR A 306 -13.73 -11.95 10.08
N GLN A 307 -14.45 -12.80 10.80
CA GLN A 307 -14.58 -14.23 10.49
C GLN A 307 -15.92 -14.49 9.79
N CYS A 308 -15.88 -14.99 8.56
CA CYS A 308 -17.07 -15.48 7.89
C CYS A 308 -17.32 -16.97 8.24
N PRO A 309 -18.59 -17.41 8.23
CA PRO A 309 -18.90 -18.83 8.26
C PRO A 309 -18.19 -19.59 7.12
N PRO A 310 -17.76 -20.84 7.32
CA PRO A 310 -17.03 -21.59 6.30
C PRO A 310 -17.79 -21.71 4.97
N GLU A 311 -19.12 -21.72 5.00
CA GLU A 311 -19.98 -21.79 3.80
C GLU A 311 -19.94 -20.52 2.94
N LEU A 312 -19.54 -19.39 3.53
CA LEU A 312 -19.45 -18.10 2.83
C LEU A 312 -18.01 -17.71 2.51
N LEU A 313 -17.02 -18.52 2.86
CA LEU A 313 -15.62 -18.19 2.67
C LEU A 313 -15.31 -17.90 1.20
N ALA A 314 -15.71 -18.80 0.31
CA ALA A 314 -15.44 -18.66 -1.13
C ALA A 314 -16.04 -17.36 -1.69
N ASP A 315 -17.29 -17.06 -1.37
CA ASP A 315 -17.98 -15.84 -1.82
C ASP A 315 -17.39 -14.57 -1.19
N THR A 316 -16.90 -14.66 0.05
CA THR A 316 -16.30 -13.54 0.77
C THR A 316 -14.98 -13.10 0.13
N VAL A 317 -14.11 -14.06 -0.21
CA VAL A 317 -12.75 -13.72 -0.68
C VAL A 317 -12.65 -13.56 -2.20
N ASN A 318 -13.62 -14.09 -2.96
CA ASN A 318 -13.60 -14.01 -4.42
C ASN A 318 -13.78 -12.56 -4.90
N GLY A 319 -12.88 -12.10 -5.77
CA GLY A 319 -12.80 -10.73 -6.25
C GLY A 319 -11.93 -9.80 -5.40
N LEU A 320 -11.52 -10.21 -4.20
CA LEU A 320 -10.80 -9.32 -3.27
C LEU A 320 -9.28 -9.36 -3.42
N VAL A 321 -8.65 -8.29 -2.93
CA VAL A 321 -7.21 -8.21 -2.71
C VAL A 321 -6.86 -8.90 -1.39
N LEU A 322 -5.85 -9.74 -1.43
CA LEU A 322 -5.30 -10.48 -0.29
C LEU A 322 -3.79 -10.20 -0.19
N ALA A 323 -3.21 -10.33 0.99
CA ALA A 323 -1.75 -10.35 1.14
C ALA A 323 -1.22 -11.78 1.06
N ALA A 324 -0.18 -12.00 0.26
CA ALA A 324 0.58 -13.24 0.29
C ALA A 324 1.66 -13.12 1.37
N VAL A 325 1.59 -13.98 2.38
CA VAL A 325 2.48 -13.99 3.54
C VAL A 325 3.30 -15.28 3.53
N GLU A 326 4.62 -15.12 3.52
CA GLU A 326 5.56 -16.21 3.73
C GLU A 326 5.67 -16.50 5.23
N ILE A 327 5.64 -17.79 5.57
CA ILE A 327 5.88 -18.28 6.92
C ILE A 327 7.32 -18.78 7.01
N GLU A 328 8.17 -17.99 7.66
CA GLU A 328 9.60 -18.27 7.84
C GLU A 328 9.82 -19.36 8.91
N ASP A 329 8.99 -19.38 9.95
CA ASP A 329 9.01 -20.38 11.03
C ASP A 329 7.58 -20.68 11.51
N VAL A 330 7.32 -21.93 11.91
CA VAL A 330 6.03 -22.39 12.48
C VAL A 330 5.57 -21.58 13.69
N LYS A 331 6.50 -20.94 14.39
CA LYS A 331 6.21 -20.02 15.51
C LYS A 331 5.35 -18.82 15.10
N ALA A 332 5.23 -18.52 13.80
CA ALA A 332 4.28 -17.54 13.28
C ALA A 332 2.84 -17.82 13.73
N PHE A 333 2.50 -19.10 13.93
CA PHE A 333 1.16 -19.54 14.35
C PHE A 333 0.99 -19.67 15.87
N SER A 334 1.97 -19.26 16.68
CA SER A 334 1.95 -19.46 18.14
C SER A 334 0.66 -18.96 18.81
N ARG A 335 0.16 -17.80 18.38
CA ARG A 335 -1.10 -17.21 18.88
C ARG A 335 -2.36 -18.00 18.48
N PHE A 336 -2.33 -18.74 17.38
CA PHE A 336 -3.43 -19.60 16.93
C PHE A 336 -3.46 -20.94 17.69
N THR A 337 -2.30 -21.42 18.13
CA THR A 337 -2.17 -22.71 18.83
C THR A 337 -2.45 -22.64 20.34
N GLN A 338 -2.18 -21.50 20.98
CA GLN A 338 -2.36 -21.34 22.44
C GLN A 338 -3.83 -21.51 22.87
N ASP A 339 -4.78 -21.21 22.00
CA ASP A 339 -6.20 -21.23 22.34
C ASP A 339 -6.90 -22.57 22.08
N GLN A 340 -6.33 -23.47 21.28
CA GLN A 340 -6.87 -24.83 21.16
C GLN A 340 -6.62 -25.70 22.40
N VAL A 341 -5.70 -25.28 23.28
CA VAL A 341 -5.34 -26.03 24.51
C VAL A 341 -6.21 -25.63 25.71
N SER A 342 -7.08 -24.63 25.57
CA SER A 342 -7.92 -24.13 26.67
C SER A 342 -9.38 -24.60 26.54
N ALA A 343 -9.62 -25.87 26.86
CA ALA A 343 -10.96 -26.34 27.25
C ALA A 343 -10.97 -27.51 28.24
N ASP A 344 -9.92 -28.34 28.32
CA ASP A 344 -9.85 -29.40 29.34
C ASP A 344 -8.40 -29.71 29.73
N THR A 345 -8.10 -29.63 31.03
CA THR A 345 -6.89 -30.07 31.76
C THR A 345 -5.89 -28.96 32.18
N PRO A 346 -5.86 -28.57 33.48
CA PRO A 346 -4.92 -27.60 34.02
C PRO A 346 -3.63 -28.29 34.49
N SER A 347 -2.69 -28.58 33.58
CA SER A 347 -1.29 -28.79 33.97
C SER A 347 -0.36 -28.86 32.75
N LYS A 348 0.34 -27.77 32.45
CA LYS A 348 1.73 -27.70 31.92
C LYS A 348 2.07 -26.27 31.46
N LEU A 349 2.17 -25.34 32.41
CA LEU A 349 3.03 -24.16 32.20
C LEU A 349 4.48 -24.63 32.38
N THR A 350 5.09 -25.17 31.33
CA THR A 350 6.55 -25.18 31.11
C THR A 350 6.87 -25.92 29.81
N LYS A 351 7.53 -25.20 28.87
CA LYS A 351 8.08 -25.61 27.55
C LYS A 351 7.13 -25.45 26.36
N LEU A 352 7.15 -24.25 25.76
CA LEU A 352 6.53 -23.90 24.47
C LEU A 352 7.57 -23.76 23.33
N ASP A 353 8.77 -24.33 23.48
CA ASP A 353 9.89 -24.12 22.54
C ASP A 353 9.88 -25.02 21.30
N ALA A 354 8.84 -25.84 21.09
CA ALA A 354 8.73 -26.66 19.88
C ALA A 354 7.28 -27.01 19.55
N ALA A 355 6.53 -26.06 18.99
CA ALA A 355 5.34 -26.42 18.22
C ALA A 355 5.81 -27.30 17.05
N SER A 356 5.41 -28.57 17.05
CA SER A 356 5.78 -29.49 15.97
C SER A 356 4.98 -29.14 14.70
N LYS A 357 5.54 -29.41 13.50
CA LYS A 357 4.80 -29.20 12.23
C LYS A 357 3.44 -29.91 12.22
N ASP A 358 3.31 -31.02 12.95
CA ASP A 358 2.08 -31.80 13.06
C ASP A 358 0.98 -31.08 13.87
N GLU A 359 1.34 -30.32 14.91
CA GLU A 359 0.38 -29.50 15.67
C GLU A 359 -0.14 -28.32 14.84
N VAL A 360 0.72 -27.73 14.01
CA VAL A 360 0.33 -26.63 13.11
C VAL A 360 -0.59 -27.13 12.00
N LEU A 361 -0.45 -28.37 11.53
CA LEU A 361 -1.41 -28.94 10.56
C LEU A 361 -2.82 -29.10 11.13
N GLN A 362 -2.98 -29.19 12.46
CA GLN A 362 -4.30 -29.31 13.10
C GLN A 362 -5.08 -28.00 13.15
N ILE A 363 -4.45 -26.85 12.91
CA ILE A 363 -5.14 -25.55 12.89
C ILE A 363 -5.87 -25.29 11.57
N VAL A 364 -5.65 -26.12 10.54
CA VAL A 364 -6.23 -25.93 9.21
C VAL A 364 -7.55 -26.68 9.08
N SER A 365 -8.62 -25.93 8.86
CA SER A 365 -9.94 -26.41 8.48
C SER A 365 -10.14 -26.33 6.97
N THR A 366 -11.25 -26.86 6.47
CA THR A 366 -11.58 -26.88 5.03
C THR A 366 -13.01 -26.39 4.83
N SER A 367 -13.22 -25.48 3.88
CA SER A 367 -14.56 -25.00 3.49
C SER A 367 -15.35 -26.08 2.73
N PRO A 368 -16.67 -25.92 2.51
CA PRO A 368 -17.45 -26.84 1.68
C PRO A 368 -16.90 -27.02 0.25
N GLU A 369 -16.27 -25.98 -0.30
CA GLU A 369 -15.62 -25.99 -1.62
C GLU A 369 -14.24 -26.67 -1.60
N GLY A 370 -13.76 -27.12 -0.43
CA GLY A 370 -12.46 -27.75 -0.27
C GLY A 370 -11.32 -26.77 -0.02
N ILE A 371 -11.59 -25.50 0.23
CA ILE A 371 -10.56 -24.47 0.40
C ILE A 371 -9.96 -24.56 1.82
N PRO A 372 -8.63 -24.70 1.97
CA PRO A 372 -7.99 -24.71 3.28
C PRO A 372 -8.01 -23.31 3.90
N PHE A 373 -8.44 -23.23 5.15
CA PHE A 373 -8.43 -21.98 5.92
C PHE A 373 -8.08 -22.25 7.39
N ILE A 374 -7.59 -21.23 8.07
CA ILE A 374 -7.28 -21.28 9.50
C ILE A 374 -8.40 -20.53 10.24
N PRO A 375 -9.22 -21.22 11.05
CA PRO A 375 -10.23 -20.55 11.86
C PRO A 375 -9.57 -19.57 12.84
N ASN A 376 -10.01 -18.32 12.86
CA ASN A 376 -9.40 -17.27 13.66
C ASN A 376 -10.44 -16.54 14.55
N TYR A 377 -11.13 -17.28 15.42
CA TYR A 377 -12.23 -16.76 16.23
C TYR A 377 -11.82 -15.70 17.27
N ASN A 378 -10.54 -15.67 17.65
CA ASN A 378 -10.00 -14.75 18.65
C ASN A 378 -9.26 -13.56 18.01
N ASP A 379 -9.37 -13.40 16.69
CA ASP A 379 -8.70 -12.35 15.93
C ASP A 379 -7.18 -12.30 16.18
N ALA A 380 -6.56 -13.47 16.24
CA ALA A 380 -5.12 -13.59 16.38
C ALA A 380 -4.42 -13.18 15.08
N ALA A 381 -3.31 -12.46 15.22
CA ALA A 381 -2.42 -12.15 14.11
C ALA A 381 -1.22 -13.11 14.03
N LEU A 382 -0.72 -13.35 12.81
CA LEU A 382 0.56 -14.01 12.57
C LEU A 382 1.70 -13.20 13.21
N ASP A 383 2.65 -13.90 13.85
CA ASP A 383 3.79 -13.23 14.48
C ASP A 383 4.75 -12.66 13.41
N PRO A 384 4.97 -11.33 13.36
CA PRO A 384 5.81 -10.69 12.35
C PRO A 384 7.29 -11.06 12.46
N ARG A 385 7.74 -11.66 13.59
CA ARG A 385 9.11 -12.15 13.76
C ARG A 385 9.42 -13.41 12.95
N TYR A 386 8.37 -14.13 12.55
CA TYR A 386 8.44 -15.44 11.91
C TYR A 386 7.65 -15.50 10.60
N SER A 387 7.17 -14.36 10.13
CA SER A 387 6.42 -14.23 8.88
C SER A 387 6.78 -12.92 8.20
N ARG A 388 6.59 -12.85 6.89
CA ARG A 388 6.76 -11.61 6.11
C ARG A 388 5.80 -11.57 4.94
N THR A 389 5.35 -10.37 4.58
CA THR A 389 4.53 -10.15 3.39
C THR A 389 5.41 -10.05 2.16
N ILE A 390 5.14 -10.89 1.16
CA ILE A 390 5.89 -10.90 -0.12
C ILE A 390 5.19 -10.08 -1.22
N GLY A 391 3.94 -9.66 -0.99
CA GLY A 391 3.17 -8.77 -1.83
C GLY A 391 1.67 -9.03 -1.76
N LEU A 392 0.92 -8.30 -2.58
CA LEU A 392 -0.53 -8.49 -2.72
C LEU A 392 -0.88 -9.37 -3.93
N VAL A 393 -2.00 -10.06 -3.81
CA VAL A 393 -2.62 -10.89 -4.84
C VAL A 393 -4.10 -10.51 -4.98
N LEU A 394 -4.62 -10.53 -6.19
CA LEU A 394 -6.05 -10.39 -6.49
C LEU A 394 -6.61 -11.79 -6.76
N LEU A 395 -7.54 -12.26 -5.94
CA LEU A 395 -8.21 -13.54 -6.16
C LEU A 395 -9.35 -13.33 -7.17
N ARG A 396 -9.08 -13.59 -8.45
CA ARG A 396 -10.05 -13.31 -9.53
C ARG A 396 -11.02 -14.46 -9.81
N GLY A 397 -10.81 -15.63 -9.21
CA GLY A 397 -11.68 -16.77 -9.39
C GLY A 397 -11.27 -17.98 -8.57
N ILE A 398 -12.27 -18.81 -8.27
CA ILE A 398 -12.13 -20.07 -7.55
C ILE A 398 -12.76 -21.15 -8.43
N ASP A 399 -11.96 -22.13 -8.87
CA ASP A 399 -12.46 -23.29 -9.60
C ASP A 399 -12.53 -24.49 -8.66
N THR A 400 -13.75 -24.84 -8.25
CA THR A 400 -14.04 -25.96 -7.35
C THR A 400 -13.93 -27.31 -8.02
N LYS A 401 -14.03 -27.38 -9.36
CA LYS A 401 -13.89 -28.64 -10.11
C LYS A 401 -12.43 -29.05 -10.21
N SER A 402 -11.56 -28.11 -10.56
CA SER A 402 -10.11 -28.37 -10.62
C SER A 402 -9.41 -28.19 -9.27
N GLN A 403 -10.12 -27.65 -8.27
CA GLN A 403 -9.59 -27.31 -6.95
C GLN A 403 -8.38 -26.36 -7.04
N THR A 404 -8.56 -25.27 -7.82
CA THR A 404 -7.54 -24.24 -8.04
C THR A 404 -8.06 -22.83 -7.73
N LEU A 405 -7.19 -22.00 -7.14
CA LEU A 405 -7.36 -20.56 -7.01
C LEU A 405 -6.72 -19.88 -8.22
N GLN A 406 -7.38 -18.87 -8.78
CA GLN A 406 -6.88 -18.05 -9.88
C GLN A 406 -6.41 -16.71 -9.31
N LEU A 407 -5.10 -16.52 -9.22
CA LEU A 407 -4.49 -15.32 -8.64
C LEU A 407 -3.91 -14.41 -9.73
N THR A 408 -4.16 -13.11 -9.63
CA THR A 408 -3.45 -12.08 -10.41
C THR A 408 -2.49 -11.35 -9.48
N THR A 409 -1.21 -11.27 -9.83
CA THR A 409 -0.20 -10.62 -9.00
C THR A 409 1.03 -10.21 -9.81
N PRO A 410 1.74 -9.12 -9.45
CA PRO A 410 3.04 -8.81 -10.01
C PRO A 410 4.18 -9.60 -9.33
N ILE A 411 3.92 -10.40 -8.29
CA ILE A 411 4.93 -11.24 -7.64
C ILE A 411 5.42 -12.29 -8.64
N PRO A 412 6.73 -12.39 -8.91
CA PRO A 412 7.28 -13.36 -9.85
C PRO A 412 6.99 -14.79 -9.41
N ALA A 413 6.67 -15.67 -10.37
CA ALA A 413 6.42 -17.10 -10.09
C ALA A 413 7.62 -17.78 -9.41
N GLU A 414 8.84 -17.33 -9.70
CA GLU A 414 10.07 -17.84 -9.10
C GLU A 414 10.14 -17.55 -7.59
N GLU A 415 9.52 -16.47 -7.11
CA GLU A 415 9.46 -16.17 -5.66
C GLU A 415 8.66 -17.25 -4.93
N PHE A 416 7.47 -17.60 -5.43
CA PHE A 416 6.65 -18.65 -4.84
C PHE A 416 7.35 -20.02 -4.87
N LYS A 417 8.03 -20.33 -5.98
CA LYS A 417 8.82 -21.56 -6.12
C LYS A 417 9.99 -21.59 -5.14
N HIS A 418 10.69 -20.46 -4.97
CA HIS A 418 11.82 -20.35 -4.07
C HIS A 418 11.38 -20.62 -2.62
N ILE A 419 10.31 -19.96 -2.15
CA ILE A 419 9.74 -20.18 -0.81
C ILE A 419 9.39 -21.65 -0.59
N LYS A 420 8.71 -22.28 -1.55
CA LYS A 420 8.36 -23.70 -1.46
C LYS A 420 9.57 -24.63 -1.52
N SER A 421 10.62 -24.27 -2.27
CA SER A 421 11.87 -25.04 -2.33
C SER A 421 12.64 -25.04 -1.01
N GLU A 422 12.47 -23.99 -0.19
CA GLU A 422 13.01 -23.92 1.17
C GLU A 422 12.14 -24.66 2.20
N GLY A 423 11.05 -25.30 1.77
CA GLY A 423 10.13 -26.03 2.65
C GLY A 423 9.30 -25.12 3.55
N ARG A 424 9.16 -23.85 3.16
CA ARG A 424 8.34 -22.83 3.84
C ARG A 424 6.94 -22.78 3.26
N ASP A 425 6.04 -22.18 4.02
CA ASP A 425 4.63 -22.09 3.70
C ASP A 425 4.20 -20.69 3.30
N ILE A 426 3.10 -20.62 2.55
CA ILE A 426 2.50 -19.38 2.09
C ILE A 426 1.05 -19.37 2.57
N VAL A 427 0.68 -18.31 3.27
CA VAL A 427 -0.68 -18.03 3.72
C VAL A 427 -1.23 -16.87 2.90
N LEU A 428 -2.51 -16.94 2.54
CA LEU A 428 -3.22 -15.80 1.97
C LEU A 428 -4.01 -15.12 3.08
N LEU A 429 -3.67 -13.87 3.35
CA LEU A 429 -4.25 -13.07 4.41
C LEU A 429 -5.36 -12.17 3.83
N HIS A 430 -6.57 -12.37 4.34
CA HIS A 430 -7.77 -11.60 4.07
C HIS A 430 -8.01 -10.58 5.20
N GLY A 431 -8.50 -9.39 4.84
CA GLY A 431 -8.89 -8.35 5.79
C GLY A 431 -9.54 -7.16 5.08
N LYS A 432 -9.56 -6.01 5.74
CA LYS A 432 -10.17 -4.75 5.28
C LYS A 432 -9.28 -3.95 4.32
N PHE A 433 -8.79 -4.58 3.26
CA PHE A 433 -8.24 -3.83 2.12
C PHE A 433 -9.35 -3.05 1.41
N ASP A 434 -8.99 -1.97 0.71
CA ASP A 434 -9.92 -1.29 -0.18
C ASP A 434 -10.36 -2.25 -1.29
N THR A 435 -11.67 -2.35 -1.52
CA THR A 435 -12.23 -3.19 -2.59
C THR A 435 -11.70 -2.74 -3.95
N PRO A 436 -11.15 -3.63 -4.79
CA PRO A 436 -10.56 -3.28 -6.08
C PRO A 436 -11.64 -3.07 -7.17
N SER A 437 -12.58 -2.16 -6.93
CA SER A 437 -13.71 -1.86 -7.84
C SER A 437 -13.28 -1.50 -9.26
N TRP A 438 -12.10 -0.87 -9.39
CA TRP A 438 -11.48 -0.54 -10.67
C TRP A 438 -11.15 -1.78 -11.50
N ALA A 439 -10.77 -2.91 -10.88
CA ALA A 439 -10.38 -4.13 -11.58
C ALA A 439 -11.57 -4.80 -12.29
N TYR A 440 -12.79 -4.67 -11.73
CA TYR A 440 -14.00 -5.26 -12.31
C TYR A 440 -14.50 -4.51 -13.56
N THR A 441 -14.16 -3.22 -13.64
CA THR A 441 -14.66 -2.31 -14.67
C THR A 441 -13.62 -2.00 -15.73
N GLU A 442 -12.36 -2.37 -15.53
CA GLU A 442 -11.25 -2.06 -16.41
C GLU A 442 -11.46 -2.49 -17.88
N ASP A 443 -11.90 -3.73 -18.10
CA ASP A 443 -12.21 -4.25 -19.45
C ASP A 443 -13.37 -3.47 -20.11
N LEU A 444 -14.33 -2.99 -19.31
CA LEU A 444 -15.41 -2.14 -19.82
C LEU A 444 -14.88 -0.79 -20.30
N TYR A 445 -13.94 -0.19 -19.57
CA TYR A 445 -13.28 1.04 -19.98
C TYR A 445 -12.49 0.85 -21.29
N GLU A 446 -11.76 -0.25 -21.44
CA GLU A 446 -11.01 -0.57 -22.66
C GLU A 446 -11.94 -0.73 -23.88
N ARG A 447 -13.08 -1.43 -23.71
CA ARG A 447 -14.05 -1.67 -24.80
C ARG A 447 -14.84 -0.42 -25.19
N ALA A 448 -15.20 0.42 -24.22
CA ALA A 448 -15.97 1.64 -24.48
C ALA A 448 -15.15 2.73 -25.18
N GLY A 449 -13.81 2.70 -25.04
CA GLY A 449 -12.94 3.73 -25.59
C GLY A 449 -12.94 5.05 -24.80
N ALA A 450 -12.14 6.01 -25.26
CA ALA A 450 -11.84 7.26 -24.55
C ALA A 450 -12.94 8.36 -24.68
N ASP A 451 -13.99 8.15 -25.49
CA ASP A 451 -14.92 9.22 -25.91
C ASP A 451 -16.09 9.50 -24.95
N GLU A 452 -16.28 8.71 -23.88
CA GLU A 452 -17.44 8.83 -22.99
C GLU A 452 -17.06 9.26 -21.55
N GLY A 453 -16.40 10.40 -21.37
CA GLY A 453 -16.09 10.93 -20.04
C GLY A 453 -16.06 12.45 -20.01
N ASN A 454 -17.13 13.07 -19.49
CA ASN A 454 -17.13 14.50 -19.21
C ASN A 454 -16.29 14.76 -17.96
N ASP A 455 -14.99 15.05 -18.14
CA ASP A 455 -14.04 15.42 -17.08
C ASP A 455 -14.48 16.74 -16.43
N THR A 456 -15.38 16.68 -15.46
CA THR A 456 -15.75 17.82 -14.63
C THR A 456 -15.03 17.63 -13.30
N ILE A 457 -14.11 18.54 -12.95
CA ILE A 457 -13.45 18.53 -11.64
C ILE A 457 -14.54 18.77 -10.60
N LEU A 458 -14.93 17.74 -9.86
CA LEU A 458 -15.62 17.90 -8.59
C LEU A 458 -14.56 18.32 -7.57
N GLU A 459 -14.70 19.51 -6.99
CA GLU A 459 -14.00 19.85 -5.76
C GLU A 459 -14.38 18.81 -4.71
N VAL A 460 -13.38 18.06 -4.23
CA VAL A 460 -13.62 17.05 -3.20
C VAL A 460 -13.25 17.66 -1.85
N THR A 461 -14.26 18.00 -1.07
CA THR A 461 -14.10 18.27 0.37
C THR A 461 -14.08 16.93 1.11
N ASP A 462 -13.36 16.87 2.25
CA ASP A 462 -13.22 15.66 3.09
C ASP A 462 -14.51 15.29 3.87
N GLU A 463 -15.67 15.83 3.47
CA GLU A 463 -16.97 15.51 4.06
C GLU A 463 -17.71 14.51 3.15
N ASP A 464 -18.26 13.45 3.75
CA ASP A 464 -19.15 12.51 3.07
C ASP A 464 -20.36 13.25 2.47
N THR A 465 -20.29 13.64 1.21
CA THR A 465 -21.41 14.32 0.53
C THR A 465 -22.25 13.31 -0.25
N ASP A 466 -23.31 12.83 0.39
CA ASP A 466 -24.59 12.53 -0.28
C ASP A 466 -25.24 13.88 -0.66
N ASP A 467 -25.23 14.27 -1.93
CA ASP A 467 -26.35 15.01 -2.54
C ASP A 467 -26.20 15.21 -4.08
N ASP A 468 -27.20 14.67 -4.79
CA ASP A 468 -27.38 14.62 -6.25
C ASP A 468 -28.34 15.71 -6.74
N ARG A 469 -27.96 16.52 -7.75
CA ARG A 469 -28.93 17.14 -8.71
C ARG A 469 -28.31 17.43 -10.09
N SER A 470 -28.79 16.75 -11.13
CA SER A 470 -29.32 17.36 -12.38
C SER A 470 -29.62 16.32 -13.48
N GLU A 471 -30.61 16.65 -14.33
CA GLU A 471 -31.13 15.85 -15.44
C GLU A 471 -30.45 16.24 -16.76
N ALA A 472 -29.55 15.40 -17.29
CA ALA A 472 -29.18 15.44 -18.71
C ALA A 472 -28.69 14.04 -19.16
N GLU A 473 -29.36 13.48 -20.16
CA GLU A 473 -29.03 12.16 -20.74
C GLU A 473 -27.98 12.28 -21.85
N PRO A 474 -26.96 11.40 -21.90
CA PRO A 474 -26.16 11.18 -23.10
C PRO A 474 -26.84 10.15 -24.03
N GLU A 475 -26.85 10.45 -25.32
CA GLU A 475 -27.28 9.58 -26.41
C GLU A 475 -26.20 8.52 -26.71
N ASP A 476 -26.46 7.25 -26.36
CA ASP A 476 -26.14 6.03 -27.14
C ASP A 476 -26.18 4.79 -26.22
N VAL A 477 -27.36 4.16 -26.12
CA VAL A 477 -27.64 2.98 -25.28
C VAL A 477 -27.35 1.66 -26.00
N ASP A 478 -27.07 1.70 -27.31
CA ASP A 478 -27.13 0.50 -28.17
C ASP A 478 -25.82 -0.31 -28.28
N ARG A 479 -24.70 0.16 -27.73
CA ARG A 479 -23.43 -0.63 -27.68
C ARG A 479 -23.26 -1.48 -26.42
N VAL A 480 -24.24 -1.47 -25.52
CA VAL A 480 -24.12 -1.93 -24.11
C VAL A 480 -24.96 -3.19 -23.81
N SER A 481 -25.60 -3.79 -24.81
CA SER A 481 -26.54 -4.91 -24.63
C SER A 481 -25.92 -6.22 -24.10
N ASP A 482 -24.61 -6.43 -24.26
CA ASP A 482 -23.87 -7.61 -23.75
C ASP A 482 -23.27 -7.41 -22.32
N LEU A 483 -23.49 -6.26 -21.67
CA LEU A 483 -22.84 -5.92 -20.40
C LEU A 483 -23.54 -6.49 -19.14
N THR A 484 -24.61 -7.27 -19.28
CA THR A 484 -25.41 -7.76 -18.13
C THR A 484 -24.77 -8.90 -17.34
N GLU A 485 -23.60 -9.42 -17.75
CA GLU A 485 -22.98 -10.62 -17.16
C GLU A 485 -21.71 -10.38 -16.33
N VAL A 486 -21.23 -9.13 -16.19
CA VAL A 486 -20.01 -8.87 -15.38
C VAL A 486 -20.35 -8.95 -13.88
N PRO A 487 -19.74 -9.88 -13.11
CA PRO A 487 -20.01 -10.02 -11.69
C PRO A 487 -19.73 -8.71 -10.93
N TRP A 488 -20.57 -8.41 -9.94
CA TRP A 488 -20.49 -7.21 -9.08
C TRP A 488 -20.65 -5.86 -9.80
N VAL A 489 -20.94 -5.85 -11.11
CA VAL A 489 -21.24 -4.64 -11.87
C VAL A 489 -22.73 -4.63 -12.23
N GLU A 490 -23.35 -3.46 -12.11
CA GLU A 490 -24.72 -3.20 -12.55
C GLU A 490 -24.71 -2.20 -13.69
N VAL A 491 -25.39 -2.57 -14.79
CA VAL A 491 -25.61 -1.69 -15.94
C VAL A 491 -26.90 -0.91 -15.69
N LEU A 492 -26.79 0.41 -15.58
CA LEU A 492 -27.92 1.30 -15.32
C LEU A 492 -28.72 1.51 -16.61
N LYS A 493 -30.01 1.16 -16.62
CA LYS A 493 -30.91 1.35 -17.77
C LYS A 493 -31.85 2.54 -17.55
N GLY A 494 -31.93 3.46 -18.51
CA GLY A 494 -32.92 4.55 -18.54
C GLY A 494 -32.84 5.55 -17.38
N SER A 495 -33.99 6.14 -17.03
CA SER A 495 -34.24 7.27 -16.09
C SER A 495 -33.86 7.05 -14.62
N GLN A 496 -32.99 6.08 -14.33
CA GLN A 496 -32.38 5.92 -13.00
C GLN A 496 -31.40 7.08 -12.77
N ARG A 497 -31.83 8.09 -12.01
CA ARG A 497 -31.10 9.31 -11.58
C ARG A 497 -29.58 9.16 -11.71
N ARG A 498 -29.04 9.63 -12.84
CA ARG A 498 -27.60 9.63 -13.11
C ARG A 498 -27.04 11.00 -12.72
N PRO A 499 -25.96 11.07 -11.92
CA PRO A 499 -25.15 12.27 -11.83
C PRO A 499 -24.62 12.63 -13.22
N VAL A 500 -24.65 13.91 -13.60
CA VAL A 500 -24.12 14.39 -14.89
C VAL A 500 -22.66 13.97 -15.02
N GLY A 501 -22.33 13.23 -16.09
CA GLY A 501 -20.99 12.69 -16.35
C GLY A 501 -20.75 11.25 -15.87
N SER A 502 -21.73 10.59 -15.25
CA SER A 502 -21.65 9.17 -14.88
C SER A 502 -21.89 8.23 -16.07
N ARG A 503 -21.11 7.15 -16.16
CA ARG A 503 -21.20 6.13 -17.22
C ARG A 503 -22.40 5.19 -17.00
N VAL A 504 -22.72 4.39 -18.02
CA VAL A 504 -23.88 3.47 -18.06
C VAL A 504 -23.74 2.25 -17.11
N TRP A 505 -22.67 2.17 -16.32
CA TRP A 505 -22.43 1.08 -15.36
C TRP A 505 -21.87 1.59 -14.02
N ARG A 506 -22.15 0.86 -12.94
CA ARG A 506 -21.60 1.08 -11.59
C ARG A 506 -21.23 -0.23 -10.93
N VAL A 507 -20.22 -0.24 -10.07
CA VAL A 507 -19.98 -1.37 -9.16
C VAL A 507 -21.09 -1.38 -8.10
N ARG A 508 -21.67 -2.55 -7.84
CA ARG A 508 -22.76 -2.66 -6.88
C ARG A 508 -22.22 -2.39 -5.47
N ARG A 509 -22.96 -1.59 -4.70
CA ARG A 509 -22.63 -1.27 -3.30
C ARG A 509 -23.11 -2.35 -2.32
N ASP A 510 -23.82 -3.37 -2.80
CA ASP A 510 -24.38 -4.47 -2.02
C ASP A 510 -23.41 -5.65 -1.82
N LEU A 511 -22.13 -5.49 -2.21
CA LEU A 511 -21.02 -6.36 -1.83
C LEU A 511 -21.04 -6.57 -0.30
N GLY A 512 -21.69 -7.66 0.15
CA GLY A 512 -21.83 -8.04 1.56
C GLY A 512 -23.03 -7.48 2.32
N ARG A 513 -24.06 -6.87 1.69
CA ARG A 513 -25.24 -6.34 2.43
C ARG A 513 -26.60 -6.98 2.13
N ASN A 514 -26.70 -7.89 1.17
CA ASN A 514 -27.97 -8.57 0.89
C ASN A 514 -27.79 -10.09 0.92
N ASN A 515 -28.23 -10.69 2.01
CA ASN A 515 -29.04 -11.92 2.05
C ASN A 515 -29.50 -12.11 3.51
N ALA A 516 -30.66 -11.52 3.82
CA ALA A 516 -31.52 -11.92 4.93
C ALA A 516 -32.58 -12.88 4.42
#